data_AF-A0A5C6UHH5-F1
#
_entry.id   AF-A0A5C6UHH5-F1
#
_cell.length_a   1.000
_cell.length_b   1.000
_cell.length_c   1.000
_cell.angle_alpha   90.00
_cell.angle_beta   90.00
_cell.angle_gamma   90.00
#
_symmetry.space_group_name_H-M   'P 1'
#
loop_
_entity.id
_entity.type
_entity.pdbx_description
1 polymer ?
#
loop_
_entity_poly.entity_id
_entity_poly.type
_entity_poly.pdbx_seq_one_letter_code
_entity_poly.pdbx_strand_id
1 'polypeptide(L)'
;MSSRLDIDQASLTDNDRQKQVEFTGEIDGEDRDFAVKYAVLKELSGDEPEDDALELFERFSDEIVDICAEAAVAKPNATLIVIDEGDLE
;
A
#
# COMPACT_ATOMS: atom_id res chain seq x y z
N MET A 1 -8.53 4.20 18.37
CA MET A 1 -8.97 2.98 17.68
C MET A 1 -8.23 3.02 16.36
N SER A 2 -7.19 2.21 16.19
CA SER A 2 -6.52 2.14 14.89
C SER A 2 -7.50 1.46 13.95
N SER A 3 -7.97 2.16 12.92
CA SER A 3 -8.66 1.52 11.80
C SER A 3 -7.66 0.56 11.20
N ARG A 4 -7.83 -0.73 11.49
CA ARG A 4 -6.90 -1.77 11.05
C ARG A 4 -7.31 -2.13 9.63
N LEU A 5 -6.55 -1.64 8.65
CA LEU A 5 -6.69 -2.07 7.27
C LEU A 5 -6.35 -3.55 7.19
N ASP A 6 -7.27 -4.34 6.62
CA ASP A 6 -7.05 -5.76 6.31
C ASP A 6 -6.78 -5.88 4.81
N ILE A 7 -5.59 -6.36 4.44
CA ILE A 7 -5.19 -6.47 3.04
C ILE A 7 -5.64 -7.83 2.49
N ASP A 8 -6.39 -7.82 1.38
CA ASP A 8 -6.71 -9.05 0.67
C ASP A 8 -5.46 -9.53 -0.08
N GLN A 9 -4.72 -10.44 0.54
CA GLN A 9 -3.47 -11.01 0.02
C GLN A 9 -3.64 -11.70 -1.35
N ALA A 10 -4.86 -12.13 -1.68
CA ALA A 10 -5.15 -12.77 -2.97
C ALA A 10 -5.29 -11.75 -4.11
N SER A 11 -5.57 -10.48 -3.80
CA SER A 11 -5.68 -9.37 -4.75
C SER A 11 -4.34 -8.71 -5.08
N LEU A 12 -3.28 -9.00 -4.31
CA LEU A 12 -1.96 -8.42 -4.51
C LEU A 12 -1.45 -8.67 -5.93
N THR A 13 -1.18 -7.58 -6.63
CA THR A 13 -0.74 -7.57 -8.01
C THR A 13 0.44 -6.62 -8.14
N ASP A 14 1.52 -7.12 -8.70
CA ASP A 14 2.63 -6.27 -9.11
C ASP A 14 2.32 -5.60 -10.45
N ASN A 15 2.36 -4.27 -10.48
CA ASN A 15 2.27 -3.45 -11.68
C ASN A 15 3.63 -2.78 -11.97
N ASP A 16 4.51 -3.57 -12.55
CA ASP A 16 5.85 -3.18 -13.03
C ASP A 16 5.82 -1.94 -13.93
N ARG A 17 4.79 -1.82 -14.78
CA ARG A 17 4.62 -0.69 -15.70
C ARG A 17 4.43 0.64 -14.98
N GLN A 18 3.63 0.64 -13.91
CA GLN A 18 3.36 1.82 -13.10
C GLN A 18 4.30 1.95 -11.90
N LYS A 19 5.19 0.96 -11.71
CA LYS A 19 6.09 0.81 -10.56
C LYS A 19 5.32 0.90 -9.24
N GLN A 20 4.32 0.05 -9.09
CA GLN A 20 3.48 0.01 -7.90
C GLN A 20 2.93 -1.39 -7.64
N VAL A 21 2.69 -1.70 -6.36
CA VAL A 21 1.93 -2.88 -5.94
C VAL A 21 0.49 -2.45 -5.72
N GLU A 22 -0.44 -3.15 -6.38
CA GLU A 22 -1.88 -2.89 -6.34
C GLU A 22 -2.56 -3.98 -5.52
N PHE A 23 -3.50 -3.59 -4.65
CA PHE A 23 -4.28 -4.53 -3.84
C PHE A 23 -5.59 -3.90 -3.40
N THR A 24 -6.53 -4.75 -3.02
CA THR A 24 -7.75 -4.35 -2.33
C THR A 24 -7.55 -4.58 -0.84
N GLY A 25 -8.01 -3.64 -0.02
CA GLY A 25 -8.04 -3.80 1.42
C GLY A 25 -9.35 -3.31 2.02
N GLU A 26 -9.77 -3.96 3.10
CA GLU A 26 -10.95 -3.59 3.87
C GLU A 26 -10.55 -2.62 4.98
N ILE A 27 -11.19 -1.45 5.01
CA ILE A 27 -11.07 -0.50 6.12
C ILE A 27 -12.46 -0.09 6.59
N ASP A 28 -12.70 -0.25 7.90
CA ASP A 28 -13.99 0.06 8.53
C ASP A 28 -15.20 -0.66 7.86
N GLY A 29 -14.96 -1.84 7.27
CA GLY A 29 -15.98 -2.65 6.58
C GLY A 29 -16.28 -2.21 5.14
N GLU A 30 -15.44 -1.34 4.56
CA GLU A 30 -15.51 -0.94 3.16
C GLU A 30 -14.26 -1.40 2.40
N ASP A 31 -14.48 -2.12 1.30
CA ASP A 31 -13.41 -2.50 0.36
C ASP A 31 -12.92 -1.27 -0.41
N ARG A 32 -11.61 -1.05 -0.41
CA ARG A 32 -10.95 0.05 -1.12
C ARG A 32 -9.76 -0.47 -1.91
N ASP A 33 -9.52 0.15 -3.06
CA ASP A 33 -8.34 -0.15 -3.87
C ASP A 33 -7.17 0.73 -3.43
N PHE A 34 -6.02 0.09 -3.26
CA PHE A 34 -4.77 0.73 -2.89
C PHE A 34 -3.69 0.44 -3.94
N ALA A 35 -2.79 1.41 -4.10
CA ALA A 35 -1.61 1.26 -4.94
C ALA A 35 -0.39 1.86 -4.25
N VAL A 36 0.54 1.03 -3.81
CA VAL A 36 1.77 1.45 -3.13
C VAL A 36 2.89 1.57 -4.15
N LYS A 37 3.43 2.77 -4.32
CA LYS A 37 4.54 3.02 -5.24
C LYS A 37 5.81 2.30 -4.79
N TYR A 38 6.61 1.87 -5.77
CA TYR A 38 7.95 1.34 -5.53
C TYR A 38 8.84 2.32 -4.77
N ALA A 39 8.62 3.62 -4.93
CA ALA A 39 9.31 4.65 -4.14
C ALA A 39 9.10 4.47 -2.64
N VAL A 40 7.87 4.11 -2.23
CA VAL A 40 7.55 3.81 -0.82
C VAL A 40 8.28 2.56 -0.36
N LEU A 41 8.13 1.46 -1.09
CA LEU A 41 8.83 0.20 -0.77
C LEU A 41 10.35 0.40 -0.68
N LYS A 42 10.92 1.24 -1.55
CA LYS A 42 12.33 1.61 -1.53
C LYS A 42 12.72 2.42 -0.31
N GLU A 43 11.86 3.34 0.12
CA GLU A 43 12.12 4.11 1.34
C GLU A 43 12.10 3.21 2.58
N LEU A 44 11.12 2.30 2.67
CA LEU A 44 10.98 1.39 3.81
C LEU A 44 12.09 0.32 3.83
N SER A 45 12.41 -0.26 2.68
CA SER A 45 13.42 -1.33 2.58
C SER A 45 14.85 -0.82 2.48
N GLY A 46 15.05 0.40 1.97
CA GLY A 46 16.36 0.96 1.62
C GLY A 46 16.90 0.51 0.27
N ASP A 47 16.25 -0.43 -0.41
CA ASP A 47 16.67 -1.03 -1.68
C ASP A 47 15.63 -0.81 -2.79
N GLU A 48 16.06 -0.74 -4.05
CA GLU A 48 15.11 -0.54 -5.15
C GLU A 48 14.35 -1.85 -5.43
N PRO A 49 13.00 -1.87 -5.30
CA PRO A 49 12.20 -3.03 -5.69
C PRO A 49 12.29 -3.23 -7.20
N GLU A 50 12.78 -4.38 -7.63
CA GLU A 50 12.86 -4.75 -9.05
C GLU A 50 11.84 -5.85 -9.35
N ASP A 51 12.20 -7.11 -9.08
CA ASP A 51 11.35 -8.30 -9.25
C ASP A 51 10.82 -8.83 -7.90
N ASP A 52 11.18 -8.19 -6.80
CA ASP A 52 10.90 -8.58 -5.41
C ASP A 52 9.92 -7.61 -4.72
N ALA A 53 9.22 -6.78 -5.48
CA ALA A 53 8.29 -5.78 -4.93
C ALA A 53 7.20 -6.41 -4.05
N LEU A 54 6.64 -7.55 -4.44
CA LEU A 54 5.67 -8.29 -3.64
C LEU A 54 6.30 -8.86 -2.36
N GLU A 55 7.50 -9.42 -2.46
CA GLU A 55 8.22 -9.95 -1.28
C GLU A 55 8.57 -8.84 -0.28
N LEU A 56 8.96 -7.66 -0.78
CA LEU A 56 9.20 -6.47 0.03
C LEU A 56 7.90 -5.96 0.65
N PHE A 57 6.82 -5.90 -0.13
CA PHE A 57 5.50 -5.53 0.38
C PHE A 57 5.06 -6.45 1.53
N GLU A 58 5.18 -7.76 1.36
CA GLU A 58 4.84 -8.73 2.41
C GLU A 58 5.75 -8.59 3.64
N ARG A 59 7.03 -8.28 3.44
CA ARG A 59 8.00 -8.09 4.53
C ARG A 59 7.71 -6.85 5.37
N PHE A 60 7.26 -5.78 4.72
CA PHE A 60 6.97 -4.48 5.35
C PHE A 60 5.45 -4.24 5.49
N SER A 61 4.64 -5.31 5.47
CA SER A 61 3.19 -5.20 5.42
C SER A 61 2.60 -4.46 6.61
N ASP A 62 3.14 -4.65 7.83
CA ASP A 62 2.67 -3.94 9.03
C ASP A 62 2.81 -2.42 8.87
N GLU A 63 3.95 -1.95 8.35
CA GLU A 63 4.21 -0.52 8.17
C GLU A 63 3.37 0.05 7.01
N ILE A 64 3.26 -0.70 5.91
CA ILE A 64 2.41 -0.32 4.77
C ILE A 64 0.94 -0.24 5.18
N VAL A 65 0.47 -1.13 6.05
CA VAL A 65 -0.91 -1.12 6.59
C VAL A 65 -1.18 0.19 7.32
N ASP A 66 -0.26 0.62 8.18
CA ASP A 66 -0.40 1.88 8.92
C ASP A 66 -0.43 3.09 7.96
N ILE A 67 0.52 3.18 7.02
CA ILE A 67 0.58 4.26 6.02
C ILE A 67 -0.70 4.29 5.16
N CYS A 68 -1.15 3.13 4.68
CA CYS A 68 -2.35 3.03 3.86
C CYS A 68 -3.61 3.43 4.65
N ALA A 69 -3.70 3.07 5.93
CA ALA A 69 -4.79 3.49 6.79
C ALA A 69 -4.80 5.01 6.99
N GLU A 70 -3.65 5.64 7.22
CA GLU A 70 -3.53 7.10 7.31
C GLU A 70 -3.90 7.79 6.00
N ALA A 71 -3.41 7.28 4.87
CA ALA A 71 -3.75 7.78 3.55
C ALA A 71 -5.27 7.66 3.25
N ALA A 72 -5.91 6.56 3.67
CA ALA A 72 -7.35 6.36 3.54
C ALA A 72 -8.16 7.38 4.35
N VAL A 73 -7.71 7.71 5.57
CA VAL A 73 -8.32 8.74 6.40
C VAL A 73 -8.15 10.13 5.78
N ALA A 74 -6.98 10.42 5.19
CA ALA A 74 -6.73 11.68 4.49
C ALA A 74 -7.53 11.80 3.18
N LYS A 75 -7.82 10.67 2.52
CA LYS A 75 -8.47 10.59 1.20
C LYS A 75 -9.82 9.82 1.29
N PRO A 76 -10.80 10.25 2.11
CA PRO A 76 -11.99 9.46 2.43
C PRO A 76 -12.96 9.25 1.26
N ASN A 77 -12.88 10.06 0.20
CA ASN A 77 -13.71 9.94 -1.00
C ASN A 77 -12.99 9.29 -2.19
N ALA A 78 -11.73 8.89 -2.03
CA ALA A 78 -10.98 8.25 -3.10
C ALA A 78 -11.41 6.78 -3.23
N THR A 79 -11.72 6.37 -4.45
CA THR A 79 -11.98 4.97 -4.81
C THR A 79 -10.68 4.18 -4.93
N LEU A 80 -9.63 4.83 -5.45
CA LEU A 80 -8.27 4.32 -5.51
C LEU A 80 -7.36 5.24 -4.70
N ILE A 81 -6.67 4.68 -3.71
CA ILE A 81 -5.75 5.40 -2.85
C ILE A 81 -4.34 5.03 -3.30
N VAL A 82 -3.67 5.98 -3.95
CA VAL A 82 -2.27 5.84 -4.32
C VAL A 82 -1.41 6.34 -3.17
N ILE A 83 -0.44 5.52 -2.77
CA ILE A 83 0.54 5.81 -1.72
C ILE A 83 1.87 6.09 -2.41
N ASP A 84 2.38 7.28 -2.20
CA ASP A 84 3.70 7.70 -2.67
C ASP A 84 4.60 8.16 -1.51
N GLU A 85 5.82 8.56 -1.83
CA GLU A 85 6.81 9.03 -0.85
C GLU A 85 6.30 10.22 0.00
N GLY A 86 5.35 11.01 -0.49
CA GLY A 86 4.75 12.11 0.27
C GLY A 86 3.74 11.67 1.33
N ASP A 87 3.28 10.42 1.30
CA ASP A 87 2.41 9.85 2.33
C ASP A 87 3.21 9.26 3.53
N LEU A 88 4.55 9.33 3.50
CA LEU A 88 5.44 8.81 4.55
C LEU A 88 5.83 9.87 5.61
N GLU A 89 5.50 11.14 5.40
CA GLU A 89 5.88 12.30 6.24
C GLU A 89 4.85 12.71 7.30
#